data_AF-A0A2A4KCV8-F1
#
_entry.id   AF-A0A2A4KCV8-F1
#
_cell.length_a   1.000
_cell.length_b   1.000
_cell.length_c   1.000
_cell.angle_alpha   90.00
_cell.angle_beta   90.00
_cell.angle_gamma   90.00
#
_symmetry.space_group_name_H-M   'P 1'
#
loop_
_entity.id
_entity.type
_entity.pdbx_description
1 polymer ?
#
loop_
_entity_poly.entity_id
_entity_poly.type
_entity_poly.pdbx_seq_one_letter_code
_entity_poly.pdbx_strand_id
1 'polypeptide(L)'
;MRGLQTGALLAATLSTGLMAGLFAAFAYGVMPGLARSSDRTLIETMQTINMAILNPVFILPFLGSIPLLGLSVYLARQGHGRLALSWLVAALVLYVVAFLVTLGASAPLNLQLANAGAPDDIKDLAAVRADFETKWVVWNIVRALLHTAAFACLLWALVVYGGQRSQETGGLDAPDRPTSVHPSVEGTRT
;
A
#
# COMPACT_ATOMS: atom_id res chain seq x y z
N MET A 1 23.49 -5.99 -1.41
CA MET A 1 22.37 -5.10 -1.83
C MET A 1 21.10 -5.86 -2.22
N ARG A 2 21.15 -6.95 -2.99
CA ARG A 2 19.95 -7.70 -3.46
C ARG A 2 19.05 -8.23 -2.34
N GLY A 3 19.62 -8.83 -1.29
CA GLY A 3 18.83 -9.33 -0.14
C GLY A 3 18.08 -8.23 0.61
N LEU A 4 18.73 -7.07 0.77
CA LEU A 4 18.12 -5.88 1.38
C LEU A 4 16.96 -5.34 0.53
N GLN A 5 17.12 -5.29 -0.80
CA GLN A 5 16.04 -4.87 -1.71
C GLN A 5 14.83 -5.80 -1.64
N THR A 6 15.06 -7.12 -1.64
CA THR A 6 13.99 -8.10 -1.47
C THR A 6 13.30 -7.93 -0.12
N GLY A 7 14.06 -7.81 0.97
CA GLY A 7 13.49 -7.59 2.32
C GLY A 7 12.66 -6.31 2.41
N ALA A 8 13.17 -5.19 1.88
CA ALA A 8 12.46 -3.93 1.86
C ALA A 8 11.15 -4.02 1.05
N LEU A 9 11.20 -4.65 -0.13
CA LEU A 9 10.02 -4.80 -1.00
C LEU A 9 8.95 -5.69 -0.37
N LEU A 10 9.34 -6.80 0.27
CA LEU A 10 8.41 -7.67 1.00
C LEU A 10 7.80 -6.94 2.19
N ALA A 11 8.60 -6.24 2.98
CA ALA A 11 8.12 -5.47 4.13
C ALA A 11 7.17 -4.33 3.71
N ALA A 12 7.50 -3.60 2.63
CA ALA A 12 6.65 -2.56 2.06
C ALA A 12 5.32 -3.15 1.56
N THR A 13 5.37 -4.30 0.90
CA THR A 13 4.18 -5.01 0.38
C THR A 13 3.27 -5.47 1.51
N LEU A 14 3.83 -6.10 2.54
CA LEU A 14 3.07 -6.58 3.69
C LEU A 14 2.41 -5.42 4.46
N SER A 15 3.18 -4.40 4.80
CA SER A 15 2.67 -3.23 5.53
C SER A 15 1.60 -2.45 4.74
N THR A 16 1.80 -2.28 3.42
CA THR A 16 0.79 -1.64 2.55
C THR A 16 -0.46 -2.51 2.40
N GLY A 17 -0.31 -3.83 2.30
CA GLY A 17 -1.43 -4.77 2.23
C GLY A 17 -2.28 -4.78 3.49
N LEU A 18 -1.66 -4.69 4.68
CA LEU A 18 -2.37 -4.54 5.95
C LEU A 18 -3.22 -3.25 5.97
N MET A 19 -2.69 -2.13 5.47
CA MET A 19 -3.44 -0.87 5.40
C MET A 19 -4.56 -0.91 4.36
N ALA A 20 -4.31 -1.48 3.18
CA ALA A 20 -5.34 -1.69 2.17
C ALA A 20 -6.51 -2.52 2.72
N GLY A 21 -6.20 -3.64 3.38
CA GLY A 21 -7.18 -4.50 4.02
C GLY A 21 -7.99 -3.80 5.11
N LEU A 22 -7.31 -3.04 5.99
CA LEU A 22 -7.96 -2.28 7.05
C LEU A 22 -8.99 -1.28 6.49
N PHE A 23 -8.59 -0.40 5.57
CA PHE A 23 -9.50 0.60 5.03
C PHE A 23 -10.62 0.00 4.19
N ALA A 24 -10.33 -1.06 3.43
CA ALA A 24 -11.34 -1.78 2.66
C ALA A 24 -12.37 -2.47 3.57
N ALA A 25 -11.94 -3.11 4.66
CA ALA A 25 -12.84 -3.72 5.64
C ALA A 25 -13.79 -2.69 6.26
N PHE A 26 -13.31 -1.47 6.53
CA PHE A 26 -14.18 -0.38 6.99
C PHE A 26 -15.17 0.07 5.91
N ALA A 27 -14.76 0.08 4.64
CA ALA A 27 -15.59 0.53 3.53
C ALA A 27 -16.74 -0.44 3.22
N TYR A 28 -16.48 -1.74 3.11
CA TYR A 28 -17.49 -2.72 2.69
C TYR A 28 -18.11 -3.54 3.83
N GLY A 29 -17.55 -3.47 5.05
CA GLY A 29 -17.96 -4.30 6.18
C GLY A 29 -18.41 -3.48 7.37
N VAL A 30 -17.47 -2.81 8.03
CA VAL A 30 -17.70 -2.15 9.33
C VAL A 30 -18.72 -1.01 9.21
N MET A 31 -18.47 -0.02 8.33
CA MET A 31 -19.38 1.12 8.22
C MET A 31 -20.77 0.72 7.69
N PRO A 32 -20.92 -0.14 6.67
CA PRO A 32 -22.23 -0.66 6.29
C PRO A 32 -22.95 -1.42 7.42
N GLY A 33 -22.20 -2.10 8.30
CA GLY A 33 -22.75 -2.73 9.50
C GLY A 33 -23.26 -1.71 10.51
N LEU A 34 -22.46 -0.70 10.83
CA LEU A 34 -22.84 0.40 11.72
C LEU A 34 -23.95 1.27 11.13
N ALA A 35 -24.05 1.39 9.81
CA ALA A 35 -25.12 2.12 9.15
C ALA A 35 -26.51 1.59 9.54
N ARG A 36 -26.60 0.28 9.82
CA ARG A 36 -27.83 -0.42 10.23
C ARG A 36 -28.07 -0.40 11.74
N SER A 37 -27.18 0.19 12.53
CA SER A 37 -27.34 0.31 13.98
C SER A 37 -27.90 1.69 14.37
N SER A 38 -28.20 1.85 15.66
CA SER A 38 -28.65 3.13 16.21
C SER A 38 -27.57 4.20 16.14
N ASP A 39 -27.95 5.48 16.13
CA ASP A 39 -27.01 6.61 16.09
C ASP A 39 -26.04 6.57 17.26
N ARG A 40 -26.54 6.23 18.45
CA ARG A 40 -25.74 6.01 19.65
C ARG A 40 -24.66 4.96 19.42
N THR A 41 -25.06 3.78 18.91
CA THR A 41 -24.14 2.67 18.66
C THR A 41 -23.03 3.08 17.69
N LEU A 42 -23.37 3.77 16.59
CA LEU A 42 -22.38 4.23 15.62
C LEU A 42 -21.40 5.22 16.27
N ILE A 43 -21.90 6.25 16.94
CA ILE A 43 -21.09 7.30 17.54
C ILE A 43 -20.14 6.72 18.60
N GLU A 44 -20.68 5.94 19.54
CA GLU A 44 -19.92 5.31 20.63
C GLU A 44 -18.85 4.35 20.09
N THR A 45 -19.21 3.53 19.10
CA THR A 45 -18.27 2.58 18.48
C THR A 45 -17.16 3.34 17.76
N MET A 46 -17.49 4.35 16.97
CA MET A 46 -16.49 5.11 16.22
C MET A 46 -15.58 5.94 17.12
N GLN A 47 -16.10 6.55 18.19
CA GLN A 47 -15.27 7.23 19.21
C GLN A 47 -14.29 6.23 19.86
N THR A 48 -14.78 5.06 20.25
CA THR A 48 -13.96 4.02 20.89
C THR A 48 -12.89 3.47 19.93
N ILE A 49 -13.26 3.19 18.68
CA ILE A 49 -12.32 2.75 17.62
C ILE A 49 -11.25 3.82 17.37
N ASN A 50 -11.64 5.10 17.26
CA ASN A 50 -10.71 6.19 17.01
C ASN A 50 -9.67 6.36 18.11
N MET A 51 -10.02 6.02 19.36
CA MET A 51 -9.06 5.98 20.47
C MET A 51 -8.21 4.70 20.43
N ALA A 52 -8.82 3.54 20.22
CA ALA A 52 -8.15 2.25 20.24
C ALA A 52 -7.16 2.06 19.07
N ILE A 53 -7.42 2.67 17.92
CA ILE A 53 -6.59 2.52 16.71
C ILE A 53 -5.21 3.19 16.86
N LEU A 54 -5.05 4.15 17.77
CA LEU A 54 -3.77 4.82 18.05
C LEU A 54 -2.87 3.96 18.95
N ASN A 55 -2.48 2.79 18.43
CA ASN A 55 -1.61 1.84 19.10
C ASN A 55 -0.42 1.44 18.20
N PRO A 56 0.67 0.88 18.77
CA PRO A 56 1.86 0.52 17.99
C PRO A 56 1.59 -0.45 16.84
N VAL A 57 0.64 -1.38 16.97
CA VAL A 57 0.32 -2.37 15.92
C VAL A 57 -0.26 -1.72 14.68
N PHE A 58 -0.98 -0.61 14.83
CA PHE A 58 -1.44 0.22 13.70
C PHE A 58 -0.35 1.19 13.22
N ILE A 59 0.29 1.91 14.14
CA ILE A 59 1.25 2.98 13.81
C ILE A 59 2.44 2.43 13.02
N LEU A 60 2.95 1.26 13.40
CA LEU A 60 4.12 0.64 12.76
C LEU A 60 3.92 0.39 11.25
N PRO A 61 2.90 -0.34 10.78
CA PRO A 61 2.67 -0.51 9.35
C PRO A 61 2.19 0.79 8.68
N PHE A 62 1.40 1.63 9.35
CA PHE A 62 0.87 2.86 8.76
C PHE A 62 1.97 3.90 8.45
N LEU A 63 2.82 4.21 9.43
CA LEU A 63 3.94 5.13 9.21
C LEU A 63 5.14 4.44 8.58
N GLY A 64 5.40 3.18 8.92
CA GLY A 64 6.56 2.43 8.44
C GLY A 64 6.50 2.10 6.95
N SER A 65 5.31 2.06 6.34
CA SER A 65 5.19 1.83 4.88
C SER A 65 5.90 2.90 4.06
N ILE A 66 5.87 4.17 4.48
CA ILE A 66 6.48 5.30 3.73
C ILE A 66 8.01 5.15 3.59
N PRO A 67 8.80 5.01 4.67
CA PRO A 67 10.24 4.81 4.55
C PRO A 67 10.58 3.47 3.88
N LEU A 68 9.78 2.42 4.06
CA LEU A 68 9.99 1.15 3.35
C LEU A 68 9.82 1.31 1.84
N LEU A 69 8.76 1.99 1.40
CA LEU A 69 8.53 2.34 -0.01
C LEU A 69 9.64 3.23 -0.56
N GLY A 70 10.05 4.26 0.19
CA GLY A 70 11.17 5.13 -0.17
C GLY A 70 12.48 4.38 -0.34
N LEU A 71 12.77 3.44 0.58
CA LEU A 71 13.94 2.57 0.51
C LEU A 71 13.85 1.63 -0.71
N SER A 72 12.69 1.03 -0.98
CA SER A 72 12.49 0.20 -2.17
C SER A 72 12.73 0.98 -3.47
N VAL A 73 12.22 2.22 -3.57
CA VAL A 73 12.47 3.12 -4.71
C VAL A 73 13.97 3.42 -4.82
N TYR A 74 14.62 3.80 -3.72
CA TYR A 74 16.05 4.12 -3.70
C TYR A 74 16.91 2.94 -4.17
N LEU A 75 16.67 1.74 -3.61
CA LEU A 75 17.42 0.54 -3.96
C LEU A 75 17.16 0.11 -5.41
N ALA A 76 15.93 0.25 -5.91
CA ALA A 76 15.61 -0.03 -7.31
C ALA A 76 16.32 0.91 -8.30
N ARG A 77 16.56 2.17 -7.92
CA ARG A 77 17.34 3.13 -8.73
C ARG A 77 18.82 2.79 -8.81
N GLN A 78 19.39 2.27 -7.72
CA GLN A 78 20.83 1.97 -7.62
C GLN A 78 21.21 0.59 -8.17
N GLY A 79 20.23 -0.25 -8.53
CA GLY A 79 20.46 -1.64 -8.90
C GLY A 79 19.68 -2.11 -10.13
N HIS A 80 19.43 -3.42 -10.19
CA HIS A 80 18.84 -4.11 -11.35
C HIS A 80 17.30 -3.98 -11.41
N GLY A 81 16.66 -3.36 -10.41
CA GLY A 81 15.20 -3.22 -10.29
C GLY A 81 14.58 -2.09 -11.13
N ARG A 82 15.27 -1.61 -12.18
CA ARG A 82 14.87 -0.44 -12.96
C ARG A 82 13.50 -0.60 -13.65
N LEU A 83 13.12 -1.83 -14.04
CA LEU A 83 11.81 -2.11 -14.63
C LEU A 83 10.67 -2.04 -13.60
N ALA A 84 10.95 -2.31 -12.33
CA ALA A 84 9.98 -2.18 -11.24
C ALA A 84 9.85 -0.74 -10.73
N LEU A 85 10.79 0.15 -11.10
CA LEU A 85 10.89 1.50 -10.53
C LEU A 85 9.64 2.35 -10.72
N SER A 86 9.02 2.32 -11.90
CA SER A 86 7.79 3.09 -12.17
C SER A 86 6.64 2.66 -11.24
N TRP A 87 6.49 1.35 -11.02
CA TRP A 87 5.49 0.79 -10.11
C TRP A 87 5.77 1.12 -8.65
N LEU A 88 7.04 1.11 -8.23
CA LEU A 88 7.43 1.50 -6.88
C LEU A 88 7.17 2.99 -6.61
N VAL A 89 7.48 3.85 -7.58
CA VAL A 89 7.19 5.29 -7.49
C VAL A 89 5.69 5.53 -7.44
N ALA A 90 4.90 4.86 -8.30
CA ALA A 90 3.45 4.94 -8.27
C ALA A 90 2.89 4.51 -6.91
N ALA A 91 3.35 3.37 -6.36
CA ALA A 91 2.95 2.90 -5.05
C ALA A 91 3.26 3.91 -3.94
N LEU A 92 4.46 4.49 -3.94
CA LEU A 92 4.87 5.52 -2.98
C LEU A 92 3.96 6.75 -3.06
N VAL A 93 3.73 7.27 -4.26
CA VAL A 93 2.87 8.45 -4.47
C VAL A 93 1.44 8.17 -4.00
N LEU A 94 0.84 7.05 -4.42
CA LEU A 94 -0.51 6.66 -4.01
C LEU A 94 -0.63 6.54 -2.49
N TYR A 95 0.36 5.92 -1.84
CA TYR A 95 0.40 5.77 -0.39
C TYR A 95 0.49 7.13 0.31
N VAL A 96 1.37 8.02 -0.15
CA VAL A 96 1.52 9.37 0.42
C VAL A 96 0.24 10.18 0.25
N VAL A 97 -0.42 10.10 -0.90
CA VAL A 97 -1.72 10.76 -1.10
C VAL A 97 -2.77 10.22 -0.12
N ALA A 98 -2.87 8.91 0.07
CA ALA A 98 -3.78 8.31 1.06
C ALA A 98 -3.48 8.75 2.51
N PHE A 99 -2.19 8.85 2.83
CA PHE A 99 -1.72 9.37 4.12
C PHE A 99 -2.15 10.83 4.31
N LEU A 100 -1.99 11.67 3.29
CA LEU A 100 -2.44 13.08 3.34
C LEU A 100 -3.96 13.20 3.46
N VAL A 101 -4.74 12.32 2.81
CA VAL A 101 -6.20 12.24 3.02
C VAL A 101 -6.54 11.91 4.48
N THR A 102 -5.75 11.04 5.12
CA THR A 102 -5.95 10.73 6.54
C THR A 102 -5.73 11.97 7.41
N LEU A 103 -4.66 12.72 7.18
CA LEU A 103 -4.36 13.94 7.94
C LEU A 103 -5.35 15.08 7.67
N GLY A 104 -5.74 15.26 6.41
CA GLY A 104 -6.54 16.41 5.97
C GLY A 104 -8.06 16.23 6.08
N ALA A 105 -8.55 14.99 6.15
CA ALA A 105 -9.99 14.72 6.16
C ALA A 105 -10.41 13.75 7.27
N SER A 106 -9.83 12.55 7.32
CA SER A 106 -10.29 11.53 8.28
C SER A 106 -9.98 11.90 9.74
N ALA A 107 -8.78 12.40 10.03
CA ALA A 107 -8.40 12.80 11.38
C ALA A 107 -9.22 14.01 11.89
N PRO A 108 -9.46 15.08 11.10
CA PRO A 108 -10.38 16.15 11.49
C PRO A 108 -11.80 15.68 11.79
N LEU A 109 -12.35 14.77 10.98
CA LEU A 109 -13.68 14.20 11.23
C LEU A 109 -13.72 13.38 12.52
N ASN A 110 -12.68 12.60 12.80
CA ASN A 110 -12.54 11.85 14.04
C ASN A 110 -12.45 12.78 15.27
N LEU A 111 -11.72 13.89 15.14
CA LEU A 111 -11.63 14.90 16.19
C LEU A 111 -12.97 15.62 16.41
N GLN A 112 -13.71 15.94 15.34
CA GLN A 112 -15.07 16.48 15.44
C GLN A 112 -15.99 15.53 16.20
N LEU A 113 -15.97 14.24 15.86
CA LEU A 113 -16.77 13.23 16.55
C LEU A 113 -16.41 13.09 18.03
N ALA A 114 -15.11 13.16 18.36
CA ALA A 114 -14.66 13.17 19.76
C ALA A 114 -15.14 14.43 20.51
N ASN A 115 -15.09 15.60 19.87
CA ASN A 115 -15.51 16.87 20.45
C ASN A 115 -17.04 16.99 20.62
N ALA A 116 -17.83 16.11 20.03
CA ALA A 116 -19.27 16.05 20.26
C ALA A 116 -19.63 15.64 21.70
N GLY A 117 -18.69 15.06 22.45
CA GLY A 117 -18.87 14.66 23.85
C GLY A 117 -19.27 13.19 24.00
N ALA A 118 -19.52 12.79 25.25
CA ALA A 118 -19.94 11.42 25.56
C ALA A 118 -21.37 11.18 25.01
N PRO A 119 -21.68 9.98 24.48
CA PRO A 119 -22.99 9.69 23.89
C PRO A 119 -24.19 9.95 24.82
N ASP A 120 -24.01 9.84 26.14
CA ASP A 120 -25.04 10.15 27.13
C ASP A 120 -25.34 11.65 27.30
N ASP A 121 -24.38 12.51 26.96
CA ASP A 121 -24.49 13.96 27.10
C ASP A 121 -24.95 14.64 25.79
N ILE A 122 -24.99 13.88 24.68
CA ILE A 122 -25.38 14.39 23.36
C ILE A 122 -26.90 14.50 23.27
N LYS A 123 -27.40 15.73 23.09
CA LYS A 123 -28.84 16.03 22.96
C LYS A 123 -29.44 15.54 21.64
N ASP A 124 -28.67 15.60 20.55
CA ASP A 124 -29.12 15.22 19.20
C ASP A 124 -28.06 14.33 18.52
N LEU A 125 -28.17 13.02 18.76
CA LEU A 125 -27.28 12.02 18.17
C LEU A 125 -27.44 11.92 16.65
N ALA A 126 -28.65 12.18 16.14
CA ALA A 126 -28.94 12.09 14.71
C ALA A 126 -28.19 13.18 13.93
N ALA A 127 -28.16 14.41 14.45
CA ALA A 127 -27.40 15.50 13.86
C ALA A 127 -25.89 15.21 13.86
N VAL A 128 -25.33 14.74 14.98
CA VAL A 128 -23.91 14.38 15.07
C VAL A 128 -23.54 13.29 14.07
N ARG A 129 -24.39 12.26 13.93
CA ARG A 129 -24.19 11.19 12.95
C ARG A 129 -24.25 11.72 11.52
N ALA A 130 -25.24 12.54 11.19
CA ALA A 130 -25.40 13.12 9.86
C ALA A 130 -24.18 13.96 9.44
N ASP A 131 -23.56 14.67 10.38
CA ASP A 131 -22.37 15.46 10.11
C ASP A 131 -21.09 14.64 9.92
N PHE A 132 -21.06 13.42 10.46
CA PHE A 132 -19.89 12.54 10.48
C PHE A 132 -19.94 11.44 9.42
N GLU A 133 -20.97 10.58 9.43
CA GLU A 133 -20.95 9.25 8.81
C GLU A 133 -20.66 9.31 7.31
N THR A 134 -21.47 10.06 6.55
CA THR A 134 -21.33 10.10 5.08
C THR A 134 -19.97 10.64 4.65
N LYS A 135 -19.52 11.74 5.27
CA LYS A 135 -18.22 12.35 4.96
C LYS A 135 -17.08 11.38 5.30
N TRP A 136 -17.16 10.73 6.47
CA TRP A 136 -16.16 9.77 6.90
C TRP A 136 -16.08 8.56 5.96
N VAL A 137 -17.24 8.00 5.57
CA VAL A 137 -17.33 6.87 4.64
C VAL A 137 -16.70 7.22 3.29
N VAL A 138 -17.03 8.39 2.72
CA VAL A 138 -16.47 8.84 1.44
C VAL A 138 -14.94 8.90 1.50
N TRP A 139 -14.38 9.58 2.51
CA TRP A 139 -12.93 9.68 2.65
C TRP A 139 -12.27 8.34 2.98
N ASN A 140 -12.96 7.44 3.70
CA ASN A 140 -12.47 6.09 3.91
C ASN A 140 -12.42 5.27 2.62
N ILE A 141 -13.43 5.37 1.75
CA ILE A 141 -13.42 4.72 0.44
C ILE A 141 -12.25 5.23 -0.41
N VAL A 142 -12.01 6.55 -0.43
CA VAL A 142 -10.85 7.13 -1.12
C VAL A 142 -9.54 6.52 -0.62
N ARG A 143 -9.35 6.43 0.71
CA ARG A 143 -8.16 5.79 1.29
C ARG A 143 -8.06 4.32 0.93
N ALA A 144 -9.16 3.58 0.98
CA ALA A 144 -9.20 2.17 0.59
C ALA A 144 -8.73 1.98 -0.86
N LEU A 145 -9.29 2.75 -1.79
CA LEU A 145 -8.91 2.69 -3.21
C LEU A 145 -7.43 3.02 -3.43
N LEU A 146 -6.93 4.10 -2.81
CA LEU A 146 -5.53 4.51 -2.94
C LEU A 146 -4.56 3.47 -2.36
N HIS A 147 -4.83 2.93 -1.17
CA HIS A 147 -3.98 1.89 -0.58
C HIS A 147 -4.07 0.57 -1.34
N THR A 148 -5.25 0.17 -1.84
CA THR A 148 -5.41 -1.02 -2.69
C THR A 148 -4.67 -0.85 -4.01
N ALA A 149 -4.73 0.34 -4.64
CA ALA A 149 -3.96 0.62 -5.85
C ALA A 149 -2.44 0.59 -5.58
N ALA A 150 -1.98 1.20 -4.49
CA ALA A 150 -0.58 1.13 -4.08
C ALA A 150 -0.12 -0.32 -3.84
N PHE A 151 -0.96 -1.13 -3.19
CA PHE A 151 -0.71 -2.55 -2.97
C PHE A 151 -0.64 -3.33 -4.29
N ALA A 152 -1.55 -3.08 -5.23
CA ALA A 152 -1.51 -3.69 -6.56
C ALA A 152 -0.23 -3.33 -7.33
N CYS A 153 0.22 -2.07 -7.25
CA CYS A 153 1.50 -1.66 -7.83
C CYS A 153 2.69 -2.41 -7.20
N LEU A 154 2.67 -2.65 -5.88
CA LEU A 154 3.71 -3.43 -5.19
C LEU A 154 3.70 -4.91 -5.56
N LEU A 155 2.52 -5.52 -5.68
CA LEU A 155 2.38 -6.89 -6.16
C LEU A 155 2.96 -7.04 -7.57
N TRP A 156 2.65 -6.08 -8.46
CA TRP A 156 3.22 -6.08 -9.81
C TRP A 156 4.73 -5.82 -9.82
N ALA A 157 5.21 -4.91 -8.97
CA ALA A 157 6.64 -4.67 -8.80
C ALA A 157 7.39 -5.93 -8.34
N LEU A 158 6.80 -6.75 -7.46
CA LEU A 158 7.33 -8.05 -7.05
C LEU A 158 7.44 -9.03 -8.22
N VAL A 159 6.40 -9.10 -9.07
CA VAL A 159 6.41 -9.96 -10.28
C VAL A 159 7.52 -9.53 -11.24
N VAL A 160 7.62 -8.23 -11.54
CA VAL A 160 8.64 -7.69 -12.45
C VAL A 160 10.04 -7.91 -11.88
N TYR A 161 10.25 -7.60 -10.60
CA TYR A 161 11.55 -7.78 -9.95
C TYR A 161 11.97 -9.25 -9.88
N GLY A 162 11.02 -10.16 -9.62
CA GLY A 162 11.26 -11.60 -9.64
C GLY A 162 11.65 -12.11 -11.03
N GLY A 163 10.93 -11.69 -12.07
CA GLY A 163 11.21 -12.07 -13.46
C GLY A 163 12.59 -11.62 -13.94
N GLN A 164 13.01 -10.39 -13.60
CA GLN A 164 14.37 -9.90 -13.90
C GLN A 164 15.44 -10.78 -13.27
N ARG A 165 15.24 -11.17 -12.01
CA ARG A 165 16.19 -11.98 -11.26
C ARG A 165 16.37 -13.37 -11.88
N SER A 166 15.28 -14.00 -12.34
CA SER A 166 15.34 -15.31 -13.00
C SER A 166 16.14 -15.27 -14.31
N GLN A 167 15.97 -14.21 -15.11
CA GLN A 167 16.70 -14.03 -16.37
C GLN A 167 18.21 -13.86 -16.16
N GLU A 168 18.62 -13.12 -15.13
CA GLU A 168 20.04 -12.97 -14.79
C GLU A 168 20.71 -14.29 -14.38
N THR A 169 20.03 -15.12 -13.59
CA THR A 169 20.54 -16.47 -13.24
C THR A 169 20.57 -17.41 -14.43
N GLY A 170 19.54 -17.43 -15.27
CA GLY A 170 19.50 -18.31 -16.45
C GLY A 170 20.50 -17.94 -17.54
N GLY A 171 20.90 -16.66 -17.63
CA GLY A 171 21.95 -16.21 -18.55
C GLY A 171 23.36 -16.63 -18.15
N LEU A 172 23.60 -16.94 -16.87
CA LEU A 172 24.90 -17.42 -16.37
C LEU A 172 25.13 -18.92 -16.61
N ASP A 173 24.05 -19.70 -16.74
CA ASP A 173 24.08 -21.14 -16.99
C ASP A 173 23.98 -21.52 -18.48
N ALA A 174 23.90 -20.54 -19.39
CA ALA A 174 23.87 -20.82 -20.82
C ALA A 174 25.25 -21.32 -21.28
N PRO A 175 25.39 -22.57 -21.76
CA PRO A 175 26.67 -23.06 -22.26
C PRO A 175 27.12 -22.22 -23.44
N ASP A 176 28.35 -21.74 -23.38
CA ASP A 176 29.04 -20.97 -24.40
C ASP A 176 28.90 -21.71 -25.74
N ARG A 177 28.01 -21.25 -26.63
CA ARG A 177 27.88 -21.85 -27.95
C ARG A 177 29.18 -21.55 -28.68
N PRO A 178 29.98 -22.56 -29.07
CA PRO A 178 31.17 -22.30 -29.86
C PRO A 178 30.73 -21.60 -31.13
N THR A 179 31.27 -20.41 -31.38
CA THR A 179 31.21 -19.76 -32.68
C THR A 179 31.77 -20.76 -33.69
N SER A 180 30.89 -21.26 -34.57
CA SER A 180 31.28 -22.16 -35.64
C SER A 180 32.28 -21.45 -36.53
N VAL A 181 33.56 -21.76 -36.33
CA VAL A 181 34.66 -21.39 -37.21
C VAL A 181 34.35 -21.97 -38.58
N HIS A 182 34.07 -21.09 -39.54
CA HIS A 182 33.93 -21.44 -40.95
C HIS A 182 35.33 -21.88 -41.45
N PRO A 183 35.54 -23.13 -41.90
CA PRO A 183 36.81 -23.49 -42.50
C PRO A 183 36.87 -22.91 -43.91
N SER A 184 37.92 -22.11 -44.15
CA SER A 184 38.34 -21.65 -45.47
C SER A 184 38.60 -22.85 -46.38
N VAL A 185 37.80 -23.00 -47.44
CA VAL A 185 38.10 -23.97 -48.49
C VAL A 185 39.03 -23.30 -49.49
N GLU A 186 40.33 -23.50 -49.29
CA GLU A 186 41.37 -23.27 -50.29
C GLU A 186 41.32 -24.44 -51.29
N GLY A 187 40.80 -24.16 -52.49
CA GLY A 187 40.68 -25.11 -53.60
C GLY A 187 41.86 -25.02 -54.56
N THR A 188 42.51 -26.15 -54.70
CA THR A 188 43.75 -26.51 -55.43
C THR A 188 43.84 -26.13 -56.91
N ARG A 189 45.09 -25.86 -57.33
CA ARG A 189 45.70 -25.88 -58.68
C ARG A 189 44.97 -26.66 -59.78
N THR A 190 44.90 -26.05 -60.98
CA THR A 190 45.44 -26.57 -62.26
C THR A 190 45.88 -25.41 -63.13
#